data_AF-A0AAX1N6C9-F1
#
_entry.id   AF-A0AAX1N6C9-F1
#
_cell.length_a   1.000
_cell.length_b   1.000
_cell.length_c   1.000
_cell.angle_alpha   90.00
_cell.angle_beta   90.00
_cell.angle_gamma   90.00
#
_symmetry.space_group_name_H-M   'P 1'
#
loop_
_entity.id
_entity.type
_entity.pdbx_description
1 polymer ?
#
loop_
_entity_poly.entity_id
_entity_poly.type
_entity_poly.pdbx_seq_one_letter_code
_entity_poly.pdbx_strand_id
1 'polypeptide(L)'
;MFYALVDNKKVEAFPKGKGICPSCNSEVIAKCGEIKVWHWAHTKEGNCDSWSEPETMWHKNWKLTFGIETNEVKISKGDKWHIADIKSINNVIIELQNSPIQREIIREREEFYGERMLWIINGEKFKDNFHISDYDVDLYSWALPNNKISNKEGIKFFTWFYPKTSWKDSKRNVFIDFNDGYLFWVKKGIGEKKGQGKFIIKEQFIVKYGGDFNKHLQLFRNITFTLNVNELKVKGFKEKKLYIVTYIRFRNETKCLEIYFDDEDEIFKAKDQKLVKINGNLNFEEYNDSLQLFNSKFML
;
A
#
# COMPACT_ATOMS: atom_id res chain seq x y z
N MET A 1 -11.15 6.59 -9.90
CA MET A 1 -10.23 6.02 -10.90
C MET A 1 -8.91 6.75 -10.86
N PHE A 2 -7.83 6.03 -11.10
CA PHE A 2 -6.48 6.54 -10.98
C PHE A 2 -5.92 6.98 -12.34
N TYR A 3 -6.37 6.37 -13.43
CA TYR A 3 -5.94 6.73 -14.77
C TYR A 3 -7.07 7.21 -15.68
N ALA A 4 -6.72 8.11 -16.60
CA ALA A 4 -7.56 8.51 -17.72
C ALA A 4 -6.71 8.54 -19.00
N LEU A 5 -7.37 8.57 -20.16
CA LEU A 5 -6.73 8.79 -21.44
C LEU A 5 -6.60 10.29 -21.70
N VAL A 6 -5.37 10.76 -21.91
CA VAL A 6 -5.04 12.09 -22.41
C VAL A 6 -4.12 11.89 -23.62
N ASP A 7 -4.50 12.42 -24.77
CA ASP A 7 -3.82 12.17 -26.06
C ASP A 7 -3.62 10.67 -26.34
N ASN A 8 -4.64 9.86 -26.08
CA ASN A 8 -4.64 8.39 -26.18
C ASN A 8 -3.60 7.67 -25.30
N LYS A 9 -3.00 8.36 -24.33
CA LYS A 9 -2.07 7.78 -23.36
C LYS A 9 -2.73 7.71 -21.99
N LYS A 10 -2.53 6.59 -21.31
CA LYS A 10 -3.00 6.39 -19.94
C LYS A 10 -2.13 7.20 -18.99
N VAL A 11 -2.73 8.14 -18.26
CA VAL A 11 -2.01 9.09 -17.40
C VAL A 11 -2.66 9.22 -16.02
N GLU A 12 -1.84 9.46 -15.00
CA GLU A 12 -2.29 9.82 -13.66
C GLU A 12 -2.98 11.19 -13.65
N ALA A 13 -3.79 11.45 -12.63
CA ALA A 13 -4.41 12.76 -12.45
C ALA A 13 -3.36 13.85 -12.22
N PHE A 14 -3.50 14.98 -12.90
CA PHE A 14 -2.64 16.15 -12.76
C PHE A 14 -3.48 17.44 -12.65
N PRO A 15 -2.95 18.52 -12.04
CA PRO A 15 -3.73 19.73 -11.79
C PRO A 15 -4.41 20.27 -13.06
N LYS A 16 -5.72 20.58 -12.94
CA LYS A 16 -6.58 21.08 -14.04
C LYS A 16 -6.69 20.14 -15.25
N GLY A 17 -6.25 18.88 -15.12
CA GLY A 17 -6.34 17.88 -16.17
C GLY A 17 -7.79 17.57 -16.58
N LYS A 18 -7.97 17.34 -17.88
CA LYS A 18 -9.17 16.75 -18.48
C LYS A 18 -8.73 15.53 -19.29
N GLY A 19 -9.52 14.47 -19.25
CA GLY A 19 -9.23 13.25 -19.98
C GLY A 19 -10.50 12.47 -20.30
N ILE A 20 -10.31 11.29 -20.89
CA ILE A 20 -11.37 10.36 -21.24
C ILE A 20 -11.26 9.11 -20.38
N CYS A 21 -12.37 8.67 -19.78
CA CYS A 21 -12.44 7.40 -19.07
C CYS A 21 -12.15 6.25 -20.05
N PRO A 22 -11.13 5.40 -19.81
CA PRO A 22 -10.82 4.27 -20.70
C PRO A 22 -11.90 3.20 -20.72
N SER A 23 -12.82 3.20 -19.73
CA SER A 23 -13.81 2.15 -19.56
C SER A 23 -15.16 2.47 -20.22
N CYS A 24 -15.61 3.73 -20.17
CA CYS A 24 -16.90 4.17 -20.72
C CYS A 24 -16.79 5.30 -21.77
N ASN A 25 -15.58 5.75 -22.09
CA ASN A 25 -15.29 6.82 -23.05
C ASN A 25 -15.92 8.19 -22.72
N SER A 26 -16.38 8.40 -21.48
CA SER A 26 -16.94 9.67 -21.03
C SER A 26 -15.84 10.60 -20.49
N GLU A 27 -16.10 11.90 -20.48
CA GLU A 27 -15.17 12.91 -19.96
C GLU A 27 -14.95 12.77 -18.44
N VAL A 28 -13.70 12.93 -18.03
CA VAL A 28 -13.28 12.96 -16.63
C VAL A 28 -12.40 14.18 -16.35
N ILE A 29 -12.48 14.69 -15.13
CA ILE A 29 -11.68 15.80 -14.62
C ILE A 29 -10.78 15.34 -13.50
N ALA A 30 -9.57 15.87 -13.45
CA ALA A 30 -8.63 15.59 -12.38
C ALA A 30 -9.07 16.30 -11.09
N LYS A 31 -9.13 15.55 -9.99
CA LYS A 31 -9.31 16.06 -8.63
C LYS A 31 -7.97 15.97 -7.92
N CYS A 32 -7.31 17.13 -7.80
CA CYS A 32 -6.00 17.26 -7.16
C CYS A 32 -6.12 18.18 -5.93
N GLY A 33 -5.41 17.84 -4.87
CA GLY A 33 -5.37 18.62 -3.63
C GLY A 33 -4.60 17.89 -2.53
N GLU A 34 -4.53 18.50 -1.35
CA GLU A 34 -3.73 17.98 -0.23
C GLU A 34 -4.46 16.91 0.60
N ILE A 35 -5.79 16.86 0.51
CA ILE A 35 -6.64 16.07 1.41
C ILE A 35 -6.91 14.66 0.85
N LYS A 36 -7.16 14.55 -0.45
CA LYS A 36 -7.54 13.28 -1.11
C LYS A 36 -6.46 12.86 -2.09
N VAL A 37 -6.28 11.54 -2.23
CA VAL A 37 -5.45 10.96 -3.29
C VAL A 37 -5.92 11.52 -4.62
N TRP A 38 -4.98 11.99 -5.44
CA TRP A 38 -5.29 12.54 -6.75
C TRP A 38 -5.92 11.46 -7.62
N HIS A 39 -7.06 11.77 -8.21
CA HIS A 39 -7.86 10.83 -8.98
C HIS A 39 -8.62 11.54 -10.10
N TRP A 40 -9.01 10.78 -11.11
CA TRP A 40 -9.94 11.23 -12.14
C TRP A 40 -11.39 10.99 -11.68
N ALA A 41 -12.28 11.92 -11.99
CA ALA A 41 -13.71 11.85 -11.65
C ALA A 41 -14.57 12.23 -12.85
N HIS A 42 -15.67 11.52 -13.07
CA HIS A 42 -16.63 11.82 -14.13
C HIS A 42 -17.30 13.20 -13.92
N THR A 43 -17.52 13.94 -15.01
CA THR A 43 -18.08 15.31 -14.97
C THR A 43 -19.61 15.35 -14.88
N LYS A 44 -20.30 14.31 -15.34
CA LYS A 44 -21.76 14.15 -15.29
C LYS A 44 -22.11 12.73 -14.79
N GLU A 45 -23.26 12.63 -14.10
CA GLU A 45 -23.89 11.45 -13.47
C GLU A 45 -23.03 10.18 -13.29
N GLY A 46 -22.47 10.05 -12.09
CA GLY A 46 -22.09 8.76 -11.50
C GLY A 46 -20.73 8.20 -11.90
N ASN A 47 -20.22 7.30 -11.06
CA ASN A 47 -19.12 6.42 -11.46
C ASN A 47 -19.64 5.46 -12.53
N CYS A 48 -18.90 5.33 -13.65
CA CYS A 48 -19.26 4.41 -14.72
C CYS A 48 -19.23 2.93 -14.30
N ASP A 49 -18.57 2.62 -13.18
CA ASP A 49 -18.57 1.31 -12.55
C ASP A 49 -19.21 1.40 -11.16
N SER A 50 -20.26 0.59 -10.94
CA SER A 50 -20.99 0.53 -9.67
C SER A 50 -20.15 -0.02 -8.51
N TRP A 51 -19.02 -0.66 -8.81
CA TRP A 51 -18.09 -1.21 -7.81
C TRP A 51 -16.95 -0.25 -7.44
N SER A 52 -16.91 0.96 -8.00
CA SER A 52 -15.88 1.93 -7.67
C SER A 52 -15.97 2.39 -6.21
N GLU A 53 -14.87 2.21 -5.46
CA GLU A 53 -14.71 2.79 -4.13
C GLU A 53 -13.77 4.01 -4.13
N PRO A 54 -13.84 4.89 -3.11
CA PRO A 54 -12.87 5.97 -2.94
C PRO A 54 -11.46 5.42 -2.75
N GLU A 55 -10.52 5.87 -3.58
CA GLU A 55 -9.11 5.48 -3.52
C GLU A 55 -8.45 5.93 -2.22
N THR A 56 -7.71 5.02 -1.60
CA THR A 56 -6.80 5.33 -0.49
C THR A 56 -5.35 5.17 -0.92
N MET A 57 -4.40 5.70 -0.14
CA MET A 57 -2.98 5.54 -0.47
C MET A 57 -2.57 4.07 -0.51
N TRP A 58 -3.08 3.24 0.41
CA TRP A 58 -2.85 1.80 0.41
C TRP A 58 -3.34 1.14 -0.89
N HIS A 59 -4.55 1.50 -1.34
CA HIS A 59 -5.16 0.98 -2.57
C HIS A 59 -4.37 1.40 -3.81
N LYS A 60 -4.06 2.70 -3.93
CA LYS A 60 -3.24 3.27 -4.99
C LYS A 60 -1.87 2.61 -5.05
N ASN A 61 -1.19 2.44 -3.92
CA ASN A 61 0.16 1.89 -3.87
C ASN A 61 0.18 0.40 -4.26
N TRP A 62 -0.82 -0.38 -3.84
CA TRP A 62 -0.98 -1.76 -4.29
C TRP A 62 -1.18 -1.85 -5.78
N LYS A 63 -2.03 -1.00 -6.38
CA LYS A 63 -2.15 -0.92 -7.85
C LYS A 63 -0.81 -0.60 -8.48
N LEU A 64 -0.18 0.50 -8.08
CA LEU A 64 1.10 0.97 -8.65
C LEU A 64 2.22 -0.08 -8.62
N THR A 65 2.20 -0.97 -7.62
CA THR A 65 3.11 -2.13 -7.52
C THR A 65 3.10 -3.03 -8.75
N PHE A 66 1.95 -3.19 -9.42
CA PHE A 66 1.82 -4.08 -10.58
C PHE A 66 2.01 -3.37 -11.94
N GLY A 67 2.03 -2.04 -11.94
CA GLY A 67 2.27 -1.23 -13.15
C GLY A 67 0.98 -0.77 -13.85
N ILE A 68 1.12 0.23 -14.72
CA ILE A 68 -0.01 0.95 -15.32
C ILE A 68 -0.89 0.07 -16.22
N GLU A 69 -0.28 -0.88 -16.93
CA GLU A 69 -0.97 -1.76 -17.89
C GLU A 69 -1.85 -2.82 -17.23
N THR A 70 -1.51 -3.23 -16.01
CA THR A 70 -2.25 -4.27 -15.27
C THR A 70 -3.38 -3.70 -14.42
N ASN A 71 -3.41 -2.39 -14.20
CA ASN A 71 -4.32 -1.76 -13.25
C ASN A 71 -5.56 -1.19 -13.92
N GLU A 72 -6.68 -1.18 -13.20
CA GLU A 72 -7.95 -0.62 -13.69
C GLU A 72 -8.32 -1.20 -15.08
N VAL A 73 -8.24 -2.52 -15.20
CA VAL A 73 -8.48 -3.23 -16.46
C VAL A 73 -9.97 -3.55 -16.58
N LYS A 74 -10.61 -3.06 -17.65
CA LYS A 74 -12.00 -3.40 -17.96
C LYS A 74 -12.11 -4.89 -18.32
N ILE A 75 -12.94 -5.60 -17.59
CA ILE A 75 -13.33 -6.99 -17.85
C ILE A 75 -14.80 -6.99 -18.28
N SER A 76 -15.10 -7.64 -19.40
CA SER A 76 -16.46 -7.76 -19.94
C SER A 76 -16.89 -9.22 -19.99
N LYS A 77 -18.11 -9.51 -19.53
CA LYS A 77 -18.78 -10.81 -19.63
C LYS A 77 -20.23 -10.60 -20.06
N GLY A 78 -20.53 -10.93 -21.32
CA GLY A 78 -21.82 -10.60 -21.93
C GLY A 78 -22.05 -9.08 -21.89
N ASP A 79 -23.23 -8.67 -21.44
CA ASP A 79 -23.62 -7.26 -21.35
C ASP A 79 -23.12 -6.56 -20.07
N LYS A 80 -22.51 -7.31 -19.14
CA LYS A 80 -21.94 -6.76 -17.91
C LYS A 80 -20.45 -6.52 -18.06
N TRP A 81 -19.96 -5.46 -17.45
CA TRP A 81 -18.54 -5.16 -17.39
C TRP A 81 -18.21 -4.49 -16.06
N HIS A 82 -16.99 -4.72 -15.58
CA HIS A 82 -16.45 -4.10 -14.38
C HIS A 82 -14.95 -3.85 -14.54
N ILE A 83 -14.41 -2.95 -13.72
CA ILE A 83 -13.00 -2.59 -13.71
C ILE A 83 -12.32 -3.40 -12.60
N ALA A 84 -11.42 -4.29 -12.99
CA ALA A 84 -10.57 -5.00 -12.04
C ALA A 84 -9.49 -4.07 -11.49
N ASP A 85 -9.23 -4.13 -10.19
CA ASP A 85 -8.16 -3.33 -9.59
C ASP A 85 -6.80 -3.66 -10.21
N ILE A 86 -6.47 -4.95 -10.28
CA ILE A 86 -5.27 -5.48 -10.91
C ILE A 86 -5.63 -6.77 -11.68
N LYS A 87 -5.22 -6.84 -12.95
CA LYS A 87 -5.14 -8.07 -13.74
C LYS A 87 -3.66 -8.45 -13.90
N SER A 88 -3.21 -9.42 -13.12
CA SER A 88 -1.83 -9.90 -13.15
C SER A 88 -1.43 -10.45 -14.52
N ILE A 89 -0.11 -10.55 -14.77
CA ILE A 89 0.45 -11.11 -16.00
C ILE A 89 -0.01 -12.55 -16.28
N ASN A 90 -0.35 -13.29 -15.23
CA ASN A 90 -0.87 -14.65 -15.30
C ASN A 90 -2.41 -14.69 -15.37
N ASN A 91 -3.09 -13.60 -15.78
CA ASN A 91 -4.55 -13.52 -15.88
C ASN A 91 -5.30 -13.89 -14.57
N VAL A 92 -4.71 -13.59 -13.42
CA VAL A 92 -5.40 -13.64 -12.12
C VAL A 92 -5.86 -12.22 -11.76
N ILE A 93 -7.15 -12.08 -11.44
CA ILE A 93 -7.74 -10.84 -10.94
C ILE A 93 -7.42 -10.72 -9.44
N ILE A 94 -6.87 -9.58 -9.05
CA ILE A 94 -6.59 -9.23 -7.67
C ILE A 94 -7.45 -8.02 -7.35
N GLU A 95 -8.48 -8.21 -6.53
CA GLU A 95 -9.30 -7.12 -6.00
C GLU A 95 -8.77 -6.67 -4.64
N LEU A 96 -8.70 -5.38 -4.44
CA LEU A 96 -8.23 -4.75 -3.21
C LEU A 96 -9.44 -4.24 -2.44
N GLN A 97 -9.48 -4.50 -1.13
CA GLN A 97 -10.59 -4.04 -0.30
C GLN A 97 -10.09 -3.34 0.95
N ASN A 98 -10.34 -2.02 1.03
CA ASN A 98 -9.93 -1.21 2.18
C ASN A 98 -11.09 -0.88 3.13
N SER A 99 -12.30 -0.74 2.60
CA SER A 99 -13.50 -0.35 3.35
C SER A 99 -14.41 -1.55 3.67
N PRO A 100 -15.38 -1.43 4.60
CA PRO A 100 -16.43 -2.42 4.74
C PRO A 100 -17.14 -2.65 3.40
N ILE A 101 -17.35 -3.92 3.04
CA ILE A 101 -18.04 -4.35 1.83
C ILE A 101 -19.20 -5.27 2.21
N GLN A 102 -20.33 -5.13 1.53
CA GLN A 102 -21.51 -5.97 1.74
C GLN A 102 -21.27 -7.37 1.17
N ARG A 103 -21.91 -8.38 1.77
CA ARG A 103 -21.75 -9.79 1.38
C ARG A 103 -22.19 -10.03 -0.06
N GLU A 104 -23.26 -9.36 -0.46
CA GLU A 104 -23.86 -9.43 -1.79
C GLU A 104 -22.86 -8.96 -2.85
N ILE A 105 -22.17 -7.84 -2.60
CA ILE A 105 -21.13 -7.31 -3.52
C ILE A 105 -19.92 -8.24 -3.61
N ILE A 106 -19.49 -8.86 -2.50
CA ILE A 106 -18.44 -9.90 -2.53
C ILE A 106 -18.89 -11.03 -3.46
N ARG A 107 -20.08 -11.59 -3.25
CA ARG A 107 -20.61 -12.70 -4.04
C ARG A 107 -20.70 -12.34 -5.52
N GLU A 108 -21.24 -11.16 -5.84
CA GLU A 108 -21.37 -10.67 -7.22
C GLU A 108 -20.01 -10.55 -7.91
N ARG A 109 -19.00 -9.99 -7.22
CA ARG A 109 -17.63 -9.88 -7.75
C ARG A 109 -16.99 -11.25 -7.98
N GLU A 110 -17.13 -12.17 -7.02
CA GLU A 110 -16.56 -13.51 -7.12
C GLU A 110 -17.21 -14.37 -8.21
N GLU A 111 -18.51 -14.19 -8.44
CA GLU A 111 -19.24 -14.82 -9.53
C GLU A 111 -18.86 -14.20 -10.87
N PHE A 112 -18.77 -12.86 -10.93
CA PHE A 112 -18.40 -12.14 -12.14
C PHE A 112 -16.96 -12.46 -12.57
N TYR A 113 -15.96 -12.38 -11.69
CA TYR A 113 -14.56 -12.65 -12.09
C TYR A 113 -14.27 -14.16 -12.22
N GLY A 114 -14.94 -15.00 -11.43
CA GLY A 114 -14.77 -16.45 -11.45
C GLY A 114 -13.57 -16.92 -10.63
N GLU A 115 -13.12 -18.15 -10.88
CA GLU A 115 -12.15 -18.84 -10.00
C GLU A 115 -10.74 -18.26 -10.01
N ARG A 116 -10.35 -17.58 -11.09
CA ARG A 116 -9.05 -16.90 -11.21
C ARG A 116 -9.09 -15.49 -10.60
N MET A 117 -9.62 -15.39 -9.40
CA MET A 117 -9.75 -14.17 -8.63
C MET A 117 -9.28 -14.40 -7.19
N LEU A 118 -8.63 -13.40 -6.61
CA LEU A 118 -8.31 -13.35 -5.18
C LEU A 118 -8.53 -11.94 -4.62
N TRP A 119 -8.62 -11.87 -3.30
CA TRP A 119 -8.77 -10.64 -2.54
C TRP A 119 -7.51 -10.32 -1.75
N ILE A 120 -7.14 -9.04 -1.70
CA ILE A 120 -6.25 -8.50 -0.66
C ILE A 120 -7.05 -7.48 0.15
N ILE A 121 -7.15 -7.71 1.45
CA ILE A 121 -7.87 -6.83 2.38
C ILE A 121 -6.87 -6.02 3.20
N ASN A 122 -7.13 -4.72 3.34
CA ASN A 122 -6.35 -3.89 4.26
C ASN A 122 -6.67 -4.25 5.72
N GLY A 123 -5.70 -4.86 6.40
CA GLY A 123 -5.79 -5.29 7.79
C GLY A 123 -5.49 -4.21 8.81
N GLU A 124 -4.98 -3.04 8.40
CA GLU A 124 -4.44 -2.02 9.30
C GLU A 124 -5.44 -1.59 10.39
N LYS A 125 -6.71 -1.43 10.02
CA LYS A 125 -7.77 -0.96 10.94
C LYS A 125 -8.21 -2.00 11.98
N PHE A 126 -7.83 -3.27 11.81
CA PHE A 126 -8.27 -4.35 12.70
C PHE A 126 -7.13 -5.26 13.18
N LYS A 127 -5.87 -4.90 12.90
CA LYS A 127 -4.70 -5.69 13.28
C LYS A 127 -4.63 -5.97 14.78
N ASP A 128 -5.06 -5.02 15.62
CA ASP A 128 -5.04 -5.17 17.08
C ASP A 128 -6.13 -6.14 17.59
N ASN A 129 -7.15 -6.39 16.77
CA ASN A 129 -8.27 -7.28 17.06
C ASN A 129 -8.18 -8.63 16.33
N PHE A 130 -7.08 -8.89 15.63
CA PHE A 130 -6.82 -10.12 14.88
C PHE A 130 -5.54 -10.74 15.42
N HIS A 131 -5.63 -11.82 16.19
CA HIS A 131 -4.49 -12.45 16.84
C HIS A 131 -4.19 -13.78 16.18
N ILE A 132 -2.91 -14.08 15.95
CA ILE A 132 -2.46 -15.30 15.27
C ILE A 132 -1.61 -16.13 16.25
N SER A 133 -1.73 -17.45 16.19
CA SER A 133 -1.04 -18.40 17.08
C SER A 133 -0.64 -19.70 16.38
N ASP A 134 0.31 -20.44 16.94
CA ASP A 134 0.75 -21.75 16.44
C ASP A 134 -0.22 -22.89 16.76
N TYR A 135 -0.95 -22.77 17.86
CA TYR A 135 -1.93 -23.75 18.32
C TYR A 135 -3.34 -23.19 18.23
N ASP A 136 -4.34 -24.08 18.20
CA ASP A 136 -5.73 -23.68 18.40
C ASP A 136 -5.91 -23.32 19.86
N VAL A 137 -5.89 -22.01 20.16
CA VAL A 137 -5.90 -21.51 21.53
C VAL A 137 -7.18 -20.76 21.84
N ASP A 138 -8.01 -21.41 22.66
CA ASP A 138 -9.26 -20.90 23.21
C ASP A 138 -9.04 -19.85 24.31
N LEU A 139 -8.43 -18.70 24.03
CA LEU A 139 -7.90 -17.91 25.17
C LEU A 139 -8.42 -16.50 25.39
N TYR A 140 -9.27 -16.40 26.42
CA TYR A 140 -8.95 -15.55 27.56
C TYR A 140 -7.65 -16.05 28.22
N SER A 141 -6.48 -15.53 27.84
CA SER A 141 -5.37 -15.22 28.78
C SER A 141 -4.00 -14.93 28.14
N TRP A 142 -3.70 -15.19 26.85
CA TRP A 142 -2.30 -15.00 26.39
C TRP A 142 -2.07 -14.86 24.87
N ALA A 143 -3.06 -14.37 24.12
CA ALA A 143 -2.84 -14.09 22.70
C ALA A 143 -1.83 -12.94 22.49
N LEU A 144 -0.72 -13.24 21.82
CA LEU A 144 0.30 -12.26 21.46
C LEU A 144 -0.20 -11.37 20.30
N PRO A 145 0.08 -10.05 20.30
CA PRO A 145 -0.15 -9.19 19.13
C PRO A 145 0.61 -9.74 17.91
N ASN A 146 0.06 -9.56 16.69
CA ASN A 146 0.63 -10.08 15.43
C ASN A 146 2.15 -9.83 15.25
N ASN A 147 2.69 -8.77 15.84
CA ASN A 147 4.11 -8.42 15.80
C ASN A 147 5.04 -9.30 16.66
N LYS A 148 4.54 -10.32 17.37
CA LYS A 148 5.36 -11.17 18.27
C LYS A 148 5.49 -12.64 17.85
N ILE A 149 4.99 -13.03 16.69
CA ILE A 149 5.17 -14.40 16.18
C ILE A 149 6.54 -14.51 15.54
N SER A 150 7.44 -15.24 16.20
CA SER A 150 8.81 -15.47 15.73
C SER A 150 8.87 -16.49 14.59
N ASN A 151 8.01 -17.51 14.60
CA ASN A 151 7.94 -18.53 13.55
C ASN A 151 6.76 -18.25 12.60
N LYS A 152 7.04 -17.90 11.34
CA LYS A 152 6.01 -17.64 10.31
C LYS A 152 5.72 -18.86 9.41
N GLU A 153 6.35 -20.00 9.67
CA GLU A 153 6.14 -21.23 8.89
C GLU A 153 4.88 -22.00 9.30
N GLY A 154 4.38 -22.83 8.39
CA GLY A 154 3.26 -23.74 8.66
C GLY A 154 1.87 -23.09 8.71
N ILE A 155 0.90 -23.87 9.18
CA ILE A 155 -0.47 -23.39 9.43
C ILE A 155 -0.50 -22.67 10.77
N LYS A 156 -1.17 -21.53 10.80
CA LYS A 156 -1.48 -20.78 12.01
C LYS A 156 -2.97 -20.76 12.26
N PHE A 157 -3.34 -20.63 13.53
CA PHE A 157 -4.69 -20.34 13.95
C PHE A 157 -4.84 -18.84 14.18
N PHE A 158 -6.05 -18.32 14.05
CA PHE A 158 -6.32 -16.94 14.43
C PHE A 158 -7.61 -16.81 15.22
N THR A 159 -7.65 -15.78 16.07
CA THR A 159 -8.86 -15.26 16.70
C THR A 159 -9.08 -13.82 16.26
N TRP A 160 -10.26 -13.53 15.71
CA TRP A 160 -10.68 -12.20 15.29
C TRP A 160 -11.82 -11.72 16.19
N PHE A 161 -11.55 -10.78 17.10
CA PHE A 161 -12.51 -10.34 18.13
C PHE A 161 -13.74 -9.64 17.55
N TYR A 162 -13.60 -8.97 16.39
CA TYR A 162 -14.67 -8.29 15.67
C TYR A 162 -14.64 -8.66 14.19
N PRO A 163 -15.05 -9.88 13.84
CA PRO A 163 -14.90 -10.38 12.50
C PRO A 163 -15.84 -9.64 11.55
N LYS A 164 -15.33 -9.37 10.34
CA LYS A 164 -16.15 -8.80 9.27
C LYS A 164 -17.01 -9.91 8.67
N THR A 165 -18.20 -10.12 9.23
CA THR A 165 -19.11 -11.23 8.89
C THR A 165 -19.60 -11.23 7.44
N SER A 166 -19.45 -10.12 6.71
CA SER A 166 -19.73 -10.08 5.27
C SER A 166 -18.87 -11.05 4.47
N TRP A 167 -17.69 -11.42 4.97
CA TRP A 167 -16.75 -12.31 4.30
C TRP A 167 -17.00 -13.81 4.50
N LYS A 168 -17.91 -14.20 5.40
CA LYS A 168 -18.11 -15.60 5.82
C LYS A 168 -18.29 -16.60 4.66
N ASP A 169 -18.90 -16.13 3.58
CA ASP A 169 -19.27 -16.96 2.43
C ASP A 169 -18.37 -16.73 1.21
N SER A 170 -17.22 -16.05 1.39
CA SER A 170 -16.24 -15.84 0.32
C SER A 170 -15.70 -17.18 -0.17
N LYS A 171 -15.74 -17.38 -1.49
CA LYS A 171 -15.28 -18.58 -2.20
C LYS A 171 -13.90 -18.40 -2.83
N ARG A 172 -13.32 -17.21 -2.72
CA ARG A 172 -12.01 -16.88 -3.29
C ARG A 172 -10.95 -16.81 -2.21
N ASN A 173 -9.69 -16.88 -2.64
CA ASN A 173 -8.58 -16.74 -1.72
C ASN A 173 -8.56 -15.33 -1.14
N VAL A 174 -8.54 -15.22 0.18
CA VAL A 174 -8.48 -13.94 0.89
C VAL A 174 -7.13 -13.81 1.58
N PHE A 175 -6.40 -12.77 1.23
CA PHE A 175 -5.15 -12.37 1.84
C PHE A 175 -5.39 -11.10 2.66
N ILE A 176 -4.87 -11.05 3.88
CA ILE A 176 -4.92 -9.86 4.73
C ILE A 176 -3.53 -9.22 4.75
N ASP A 177 -3.46 -7.95 4.44
CA ASP A 177 -2.25 -7.14 4.52
C ASP A 177 -2.24 -6.32 5.81
N PHE A 178 -1.38 -6.68 6.75
CA PHE A 178 -1.17 -5.93 8.00
C PHE A 178 -0.08 -4.87 7.88
N ASN A 179 0.28 -4.48 6.66
CA ASN A 179 1.32 -3.50 6.35
C ASN A 179 2.72 -3.91 6.87
N ASP A 180 3.00 -5.22 6.92
CA ASP A 180 4.31 -5.78 7.25
C ASP A 180 4.96 -6.46 6.02
N GLY A 181 6.01 -7.26 6.21
CA GLY A 181 6.67 -7.99 5.12
C GLY A 181 5.87 -9.18 4.56
N TYR A 182 4.65 -9.44 5.07
CA TYR A 182 3.91 -10.66 4.81
C TYR A 182 2.46 -10.36 4.43
N LEU A 183 1.81 -11.36 3.85
CA LEU A 183 0.36 -11.45 3.72
C LEU A 183 -0.12 -12.64 4.53
N PHE A 184 -1.21 -12.47 5.28
CA PHE A 184 -1.86 -13.61 5.94
C PHE A 184 -2.93 -14.21 5.03
N TRP A 185 -2.66 -15.37 4.45
CA TRP A 185 -3.63 -16.10 3.64
C TRP A 185 -4.59 -16.86 4.55
N VAL A 186 -5.85 -16.41 4.59
CA VAL A 186 -6.89 -17.10 5.35
C VAL A 186 -7.30 -18.37 4.59
N LYS A 187 -7.14 -19.52 5.26
CA LYS A 187 -7.48 -20.85 4.75
C LYS A 187 -8.87 -21.29 5.16
N LYS A 188 -9.29 -20.93 6.37
CA LYS A 188 -10.62 -21.22 6.94
C LYS A 188 -11.03 -20.10 7.88
N GLY A 189 -12.34 -19.88 8.01
CA GLY A 189 -12.89 -18.96 9.01
C GLY A 189 -12.77 -17.46 8.66
N ILE A 190 -12.60 -17.10 7.38
CA ILE A 190 -12.68 -15.69 7.00
C ILE A 190 -14.07 -15.14 7.37
N GLY A 191 -14.12 -13.98 8.02
CA GLY A 191 -15.38 -13.43 8.53
C GLY A 191 -15.95 -14.16 9.75
N GLU A 192 -15.21 -15.09 10.34
CA GLU A 192 -15.55 -15.77 11.59
C GLU A 192 -14.61 -15.37 12.73
N LYS A 193 -15.03 -15.64 13.97
CA LYS A 193 -14.24 -15.32 15.18
C LYS A 193 -12.95 -16.13 15.26
N LYS A 194 -12.92 -17.32 14.66
CA LYS A 194 -11.75 -18.19 14.65
C LYS A 194 -11.53 -18.75 13.26
N GLY A 195 -10.30 -19.10 12.96
CA GLY A 195 -9.97 -19.76 11.72
C GLY A 195 -8.52 -20.16 11.63
N GLN A 196 -8.12 -20.50 10.41
CA GLN A 196 -6.78 -20.95 10.10
C GLN A 196 -6.25 -20.17 8.91
N GLY A 197 -4.94 -19.95 8.88
CA GLY A 197 -4.28 -19.32 7.75
C GLY A 197 -2.80 -19.67 7.71
N LYS A 198 -2.08 -19.02 6.80
CA LYS A 198 -0.62 -19.11 6.74
C LYS A 198 -0.03 -17.81 6.25
N PHE A 199 1.18 -17.49 6.69
CA PHE A 199 1.91 -16.36 6.16
C PHE A 199 2.45 -16.68 4.77
N ILE A 200 2.39 -15.68 3.90
CA ILE A 200 3.01 -15.65 2.58
C ILE A 200 3.97 -14.47 2.57
N ILE A 201 5.22 -14.69 2.16
CA ILE A 201 6.19 -13.61 1.98
C ILE A 201 5.66 -12.67 0.90
N LYS A 202 5.52 -11.38 1.22
CA LYS A 202 4.86 -10.41 0.34
C LYS A 202 5.62 -10.22 -0.97
N GLU A 203 6.95 -10.24 -0.92
CA GLU A 203 7.82 -10.24 -2.11
C GLU A 203 7.49 -11.38 -3.06
N GLN A 204 7.49 -12.62 -2.55
CA GLN A 204 7.20 -13.81 -3.36
C GLN A 204 5.80 -13.74 -3.96
N PHE A 205 4.82 -13.22 -3.22
CA PHE A 205 3.47 -12.99 -3.73
C PHE A 205 3.48 -12.00 -4.90
N ILE A 206 4.08 -10.83 -4.71
CA ILE A 206 4.12 -9.76 -5.72
C ILE A 206 4.83 -10.25 -6.98
N VAL A 207 6.02 -10.83 -6.85
CA VAL A 207 6.81 -11.37 -7.97
C VAL A 207 6.04 -12.46 -8.70
N LYS A 208 5.39 -13.39 -7.97
CA LYS A 208 4.57 -14.46 -8.57
C LYS A 208 3.45 -13.94 -9.48
N TYR A 209 2.85 -12.80 -9.14
CA TYR A 209 1.77 -12.20 -9.92
C TYR A 209 2.26 -11.08 -10.86
N GLY A 210 3.58 -10.95 -11.05
CA GLY A 210 4.18 -10.04 -12.03
C GLY A 210 4.27 -8.58 -11.59
N GLY A 211 4.22 -8.31 -10.28
CA GLY A 211 4.47 -6.97 -9.74
C GLY A 211 5.94 -6.74 -9.40
N ASP A 212 6.28 -5.48 -9.13
CA ASP A 212 7.61 -5.03 -8.75
C ASP A 212 7.70 -4.79 -7.23
N PHE A 213 8.40 -5.69 -6.53
CA PHE A 213 8.54 -5.58 -5.08
C PHE A 213 9.40 -4.39 -4.64
N ASN A 214 10.41 -3.99 -5.42
CA ASN A 214 11.22 -2.81 -5.09
C ASN A 214 10.37 -1.55 -5.17
N LYS A 215 9.54 -1.44 -6.22
CA LYS A 215 8.56 -0.36 -6.32
C LYS A 215 7.54 -0.40 -5.17
N HIS A 216 7.08 -1.60 -4.78
CA HIS A 216 6.21 -1.74 -3.62
C HIS A 216 6.86 -1.17 -2.36
N LEU A 217 8.12 -1.51 -2.08
CA LEU A 217 8.85 -0.99 -0.94
C LEU A 217 8.94 0.55 -0.97
N GLN A 218 9.25 1.15 -2.11
CA GLN A 218 9.30 2.61 -2.27
C GLN A 218 7.96 3.28 -1.98
N LEU A 219 6.85 2.66 -2.40
CA LEU A 219 5.50 3.22 -2.22
C LEU A 219 4.98 3.10 -0.78
N PHE A 220 5.27 1.99 -0.10
CA PHE A 220 4.74 1.70 1.24
C PHE A 220 5.65 2.15 2.39
N ARG A 221 6.96 2.32 2.14
CA ARG A 221 7.93 2.73 3.15
C ARG A 221 8.31 4.20 2.97
N ASN A 222 7.40 5.08 3.39
CA ASN A 222 7.79 6.45 3.71
C ASN A 222 8.62 6.43 5.00
N ILE A 223 9.95 6.35 4.89
CA ILE A 223 10.81 6.50 6.05
C ILE A 223 10.79 7.97 6.43
N THR A 224 10.21 8.28 7.59
CA THR A 224 10.30 9.62 8.19
C THR A 224 11.53 9.64 9.10
N PHE A 225 12.55 10.38 8.72
CA PHE A 225 13.64 10.75 9.62
C PHE A 225 13.27 12.04 10.35
N THR A 226 13.28 12.04 11.68
CA THR A 226 13.20 13.27 12.46
C THR A 226 14.63 13.71 12.79
N LEU A 227 15.11 14.76 12.13
CA LEU A 227 16.38 15.40 12.47
C LEU A 227 16.14 16.39 13.62
N ASN A 228 16.69 16.09 14.80
CA ASN A 228 16.63 16.98 15.95
C ASN A 228 17.92 17.82 15.98
N VAL A 229 17.88 18.99 15.32
CA VAL A 229 19.06 19.85 15.18
C VAL A 229 18.89 21.09 16.07
N ASN A 230 19.72 21.23 17.10
CA ASN A 230 19.64 22.37 18.04
C ASN A 230 20.24 23.68 17.48
N GLU A 231 21.18 23.60 16.53
CA GLU A 231 21.69 24.74 15.74
C GLU A 231 22.17 24.25 14.37
N LEU A 232 21.81 24.94 13.28
CA LEU A 232 22.28 24.66 11.92
C LEU A 232 23.10 25.86 11.41
N LYS A 233 24.42 25.69 11.24
CA LYS A 233 25.31 26.70 10.65
C LYS A 233 25.83 26.22 9.28
N VAL A 234 25.39 26.88 8.22
CA VAL A 234 25.79 26.59 6.83
C VAL A 234 26.95 27.52 6.43
N LYS A 235 28.06 26.98 5.93
CA LYS A 235 29.19 27.74 5.38
C LYS A 235 29.49 27.29 3.94
N GLY A 236 28.91 27.99 2.97
CA GLY A 236 29.32 27.93 1.55
C GLY A 236 28.55 26.97 0.64
N PHE A 237 28.46 27.32 -0.65
CA PHE A 237 27.87 26.54 -1.74
C PHE A 237 28.98 26.05 -2.67
N LYS A 238 28.92 24.79 -3.10
CA LYS A 238 29.68 24.30 -4.26
C LYS A 238 28.71 23.69 -5.26
N GLU A 239 28.81 24.12 -6.52
CA GLU A 239 28.07 23.53 -7.65
C GLU A 239 26.52 23.51 -7.53
N LYS A 240 25.93 24.48 -6.81
CA LYS A 240 24.47 24.75 -6.73
C LYS A 240 23.58 23.63 -6.15
N LYS A 241 24.13 22.53 -5.61
CA LYS A 241 23.31 21.46 -5.02
C LYS A 241 23.55 21.32 -3.53
N LEU A 242 22.50 21.48 -2.73
CA LEU A 242 22.53 21.14 -1.31
C LEU A 242 22.35 19.63 -1.16
N TYR A 243 23.14 18.99 -0.29
CA TYR A 243 22.91 17.62 0.14
C TYR A 243 23.24 17.47 1.63
N ILE A 244 22.54 16.55 2.31
CA ILE A 244 22.80 16.21 3.71
C ILE A 244 23.48 14.86 3.76
N VAL A 245 24.62 14.79 4.44
CA VAL A 245 25.27 13.54 4.80
C VAL A 245 25.02 13.25 6.28
N THR A 246 24.47 12.09 6.58
CA THR A 246 24.30 11.61 7.95
C THR A 246 24.74 10.16 8.07
N TYR A 247 25.07 9.72 9.27
CA TYR A 247 25.52 8.36 9.51
C TYR A 247 24.51 7.65 10.41
N ILE A 248 24.00 6.52 9.93
CA ILE A 248 23.14 5.63 10.71
C ILE A 248 23.93 4.41 11.13
N ARG A 249 23.68 3.90 12.34
CA ARG A 249 24.26 2.65 12.81
C ARG A 249 23.22 1.55 12.64
N PHE A 250 23.56 0.51 11.90
CA PHE A 250 22.70 -0.65 11.65
C PHE A 250 23.53 -1.92 11.81
N ARG A 251 23.09 -2.84 12.68
CA ARG A 251 23.80 -4.10 12.99
C ARG A 251 25.28 -3.90 13.34
N ASN A 252 25.58 -2.89 14.17
CA ASN A 252 26.93 -2.45 14.53
C ASN A 252 27.81 -1.92 13.39
N GLU A 253 27.29 -1.82 12.17
CA GLU A 253 27.95 -1.17 11.05
C GLU A 253 27.46 0.27 10.91
N THR A 254 28.39 1.18 10.62
CA THR A 254 28.06 2.57 10.28
C THR A 254 27.79 2.65 8.78
N LYS A 255 26.60 3.09 8.40
CA LYS A 255 26.21 3.35 7.01
C LYS A 255 26.09 4.85 6.79
N CYS A 256 26.64 5.32 5.67
CA CYS A 256 26.49 6.69 5.21
C CYS A 256 25.15 6.83 4.49
N LEU A 257 24.39 7.87 4.84
CA LEU A 257 23.17 8.28 4.15
C LEU A 257 23.42 9.64 3.53
N GLU A 258 23.32 9.71 2.21
CA GLU A 258 23.39 10.94 1.44
C GLU A 258 22.01 11.29 0.93
N ILE A 259 21.54 12.50 1.24
CA ILE A 259 20.23 13.01 0.87
C ILE A 259 20.44 14.17 -0.08
N TYR A 260 19.98 14.00 -1.32
CA TYR A 260 20.07 15.01 -2.38
C TYR A 260 18.74 15.78 -2.46
N PHE A 261 18.84 17.10 -2.64
CA PHE A 261 17.68 17.98 -2.83
C PHE A 261 17.62 18.40 -4.30
N ASP A 262 16.46 18.19 -4.95
CA ASP A 262 16.32 18.33 -6.41
C ASP A 262 15.87 19.73 -6.87
N ASP A 263 15.44 20.64 -5.99
CA ASP A 263 14.93 21.97 -6.36
C ASP A 263 15.82 23.14 -5.87
N GLU A 264 16.17 24.06 -6.80
CA GLU A 264 17.08 25.21 -6.58
C GLU A 264 16.48 26.35 -5.72
N ASP A 265 15.19 26.32 -5.36
CA ASP A 265 14.46 27.48 -4.79
C ASP A 265 13.89 27.32 -3.35
N GLU A 266 14.29 26.30 -2.59
CA GLU A 266 13.88 26.22 -1.17
C GLU A 266 14.77 27.10 -0.25
N ILE A 267 14.37 28.37 -0.07
CA ILE A 267 14.95 29.25 0.96
C ILE A 267 14.40 28.85 2.34
N PHE A 268 15.19 28.12 3.13
CA PHE A 268 14.86 27.81 4.52
C PHE A 268 15.18 28.98 5.47
N LYS A 269 14.15 29.69 5.94
CA LYS A 269 14.24 30.54 7.14
C LYS A 269 13.85 29.73 8.37
N ALA A 270 14.83 29.20 9.08
CA ALA A 270 14.62 28.54 10.37
C ALA A 270 14.40 29.59 11.47
N LYS A 271 13.15 29.79 11.89
CA LYS A 271 12.83 30.29 13.22
C LYS A 271 12.00 29.25 13.94
N ASP A 272 12.56 28.82 15.06
CA ASP A 272 12.01 27.96 16.10
C ASP A 272 11.45 26.61 15.66
N GLN A 273 12.24 25.58 15.98
CA GLN A 273 11.86 24.18 16.15
C GLN A 273 10.79 23.67 15.19
N LYS A 274 11.20 23.17 14.01
CA LYS A 274 10.32 22.28 13.25
C LYS A 274 11.03 21.07 12.65
N LEU A 275 10.37 19.95 12.89
CA LEU A 275 10.40 18.68 12.18
C LEU A 275 10.71 18.88 10.69
N VAL A 276 11.78 18.26 10.19
CA VAL A 276 12.07 18.18 8.75
C VAL A 276 11.57 16.83 8.26
N LYS A 277 10.52 16.80 7.44
CA LYS A 277 10.05 15.60 6.73
C LYS A 277 10.88 15.48 5.45
N ILE A 278 11.63 14.39 5.31
CA ILE A 278 12.39 14.09 4.09
C ILE A 278 11.80 12.81 3.49
N ASN A 279 11.34 12.88 2.24
CA ASN A 279 10.92 11.71 1.46
C ASN A 279 12.14 11.18 0.70
N GLY A 280 12.63 9.99 1.04
CA GLY A 280 13.75 9.36 0.36
C GLY A 280 13.62 7.83 0.32
N ASN A 281 14.13 7.21 -0.75
CA ASN A 281 14.11 5.76 -0.94
C ASN A 281 15.31 5.11 -0.23
N LEU A 282 15.06 4.12 0.62
CA LEU A 282 16.09 3.24 1.17
C LEU A 282 15.78 1.78 0.84
N ASN A 283 16.75 1.12 0.21
CA ASN A 283 16.73 -0.33 0.03
C ASN A 283 17.18 -1.01 1.32
N PHE A 284 16.28 -1.48 2.19
CA PHE A 284 16.71 -2.29 3.36
C PHE A 284 15.69 -3.31 3.85
N GLU A 285 16.17 -4.53 4.14
CA GLU A 285 15.48 -5.62 4.81
C GLU A 285 15.59 -5.53 6.35
N GLU A 286 14.45 -5.80 7.00
CA GLU A 286 14.18 -6.22 8.38
C GLU A 286 14.66 -5.45 9.64
N TYR A 287 13.62 -5.09 10.42
CA TYR A 287 13.47 -4.87 11.88
C TYR A 287 14.36 -3.85 12.60
N ASN A 288 13.69 -2.93 13.30
CA ASN A 288 14.25 -1.64 13.72
C ASN A 288 14.02 -1.37 15.22
N ASP A 289 14.75 -2.07 16.08
CA ASP A 289 14.78 -1.84 17.53
C ASP A 289 16.13 -1.28 18.04
N SER A 290 17.04 -0.87 17.14
CA SER A 290 18.39 -0.41 17.52
C SER A 290 18.92 0.78 16.71
N LEU A 291 18.04 1.56 16.08
CA LEU A 291 18.48 2.75 15.34
C LEU A 291 18.83 3.89 16.32
N GLN A 292 20.13 4.11 16.54
CA GLN A 292 20.66 5.26 17.28
C GLN A 292 21.48 6.16 16.35
N LEU A 293 21.12 7.44 16.32
CA LEU A 293 21.87 8.48 15.61
C LEU A 293 23.12 8.82 16.42
N PHE A 294 24.32 8.67 15.83
CA PHE A 294 25.57 8.87 16.56
C PHE A 294 26.44 10.03 16.05
N ASN A 295 26.19 10.53 14.82
CA ASN A 295 26.82 11.76 14.33
C ASN A 295 26.19 12.23 13.02
N SER A 296 25.88 13.53 12.92
CA SER A 296 25.51 14.17 11.65
C SER A 296 26.53 15.25 11.33
N LYS A 297 27.11 15.22 10.12
CA LYS A 297 28.09 16.22 9.69
C LYS A 297 27.84 16.57 8.24
N PHE A 298 27.65 17.86 7.96
CA PHE A 298 27.59 18.36 6.59
C PHE A 298 28.95 18.18 5.92
N MET A 299 28.94 17.63 4.70
CA MET A 299 30.11 17.53 3.83
C MET A 299 29.92 18.51 2.68
N LEU A 300 30.98 19.26 2.39
CA LEU A 300 31.05 20.30 1.35
C LEU A 300 31.41 19.69 -0.01
#